data_AF-A0A935ZNE7-F1
#
_entry.id   AF-A0A935ZNE7-F1
#
_cell.length_a   1.000
_cell.length_b   1.000
_cell.length_c   1.000
_cell.angle_alpha   90.00
_cell.angle_beta   90.00
_cell.angle_gamma   90.00
#
_symmetry.space_group_name_H-M   'P 1'
#
loop_
_entity.id
_entity.type
_entity.pdbx_description
1 polymer ?
#
loop_
_entity_poly.entity_id
_entity_poly.type
_entity_poly.pdbx_seq_one_letter_code
_entity_poly.pdbx_strand_id
1 'polypeptide(L)'
;MDQATPVQDEIGSEQARLRALRCAAAVAACDGPAEAAARIEACIAGMCACDRVRCVFHDADSDAWWCERDGDRQLAPAGGVVGQVARSRAVLHLVTDARAEGFEPSVDDPAARGPVTVLAAPVTDGPRRMHAVMLVTRDGRRRFAPDEVRWLDALAEALAPALSLLEARLQCEAGARAERGHDGFRSEALEARNATAHGSVLRVVPTWLRVCVWTLCALALVALVGAATYEVERWTEGPALVTVHGGRRVAAQRGGTLASVDVVPGQLVRRGDLLLRLDDDGQARELEVLRLRLQAELRRRLRAPHETGTAAAVTQLQRELSLAETTRASLELRAPVDGVVGDVRARLGQLVVAGDELLTLHDAEAPLRVLALLPGEGVAGSAPVSR
;
A
#
# COMPACT_ATOMS: atom_id res chain seq x y z
N MET A 1 -81.58 -23.63 -24.34
CA MET A 1 -81.96 -22.74 -25.46
C MET A 1 -81.60 -21.35 -25.02
N ASP A 2 -80.36 -20.96 -25.29
CA ASP A 2 -79.81 -19.67 -24.87
C ASP A 2 -78.83 -19.28 -25.99
N GLN A 3 -79.35 -18.54 -26.97
CA GLN A 3 -78.54 -18.01 -28.08
C GLN A 3 -77.95 -16.68 -27.60
N ALA A 4 -76.76 -16.74 -27.00
CA ALA A 4 -75.91 -15.56 -26.91
C ALA A 4 -75.61 -15.09 -28.34
N THR A 5 -75.93 -13.83 -28.64
CA THR A 5 -75.80 -13.27 -30.00
C THR A 5 -74.32 -13.02 -30.34
N PRO A 6 -73.88 -13.26 -31.59
CA PRO A 6 -72.47 -13.10 -31.99
C PRO A 6 -71.93 -11.67 -31.79
N VAL A 7 -72.81 -10.67 -31.75
CA VAL A 7 -72.48 -9.26 -31.51
C VAL A 7 -72.08 -8.99 -30.05
N GLN A 8 -72.65 -9.73 -29.08
CA GLN A 8 -72.28 -9.58 -27.66
C GLN A 8 -70.89 -10.18 -27.35
N ASP A 9 -70.52 -11.27 -28.02
CA ASP A 9 -69.18 -11.85 -27.94
C ASP A 9 -68.13 -10.93 -28.57
N GLU A 10 -68.45 -10.26 -29.69
CA GLU A 10 -67.56 -9.27 -30.33
C GLU A 10 -67.32 -8.04 -29.44
N ILE A 11 -68.39 -7.44 -28.88
CA ILE A 11 -68.29 -6.29 -27.98
C ILE A 11 -67.52 -6.64 -26.69
N GLY A 12 -67.73 -7.84 -26.15
CA GLY A 12 -66.98 -8.35 -25.01
C GLY A 12 -65.48 -8.51 -25.32
N SER A 13 -65.14 -9.02 -26.50
CA SER A 13 -63.76 -9.20 -26.95
C SER A 13 -63.02 -7.88 -27.19
N GLU A 14 -63.71 -6.86 -27.71
CA GLU A 14 -63.15 -5.54 -27.96
C GLU A 14 -62.89 -4.78 -26.66
N GLN A 15 -63.83 -4.83 -25.71
CA GLN A 15 -63.64 -4.26 -24.37
C GLN A 15 -62.50 -4.95 -23.62
N ALA A 16 -62.37 -6.27 -23.75
CA ALA A 16 -61.26 -7.06 -23.22
C ALA A 16 -59.90 -6.59 -23.77
N ARG A 17 -59.79 -6.40 -25.09
CA ARG A 17 -58.57 -5.88 -25.75
C ARG A 17 -58.24 -4.45 -25.33
N LEU A 18 -59.23 -3.56 -25.25
CA LEU A 18 -59.01 -2.18 -24.79
C LEU A 18 -58.51 -2.12 -23.35
N ARG A 19 -58.99 -3.01 -22.48
CA ARG A 19 -58.49 -3.12 -21.10
C ARG A 19 -57.07 -3.68 -21.05
N ALA A 20 -56.75 -4.69 -21.86
CA ALA A 20 -55.39 -5.21 -21.98
C ALA A 20 -54.39 -4.13 -22.44
N LEU A 21 -54.75 -3.34 -23.45
CA LEU A 21 -53.92 -2.22 -23.93
C LEU A 21 -53.74 -1.12 -22.87
N ARG A 22 -54.78 -0.79 -22.10
CA ARG A 22 -54.68 0.16 -20.98
C ARG A 22 -53.75 -0.36 -19.87
N CYS A 23 -53.80 -1.66 -19.58
CA CYS A 23 -52.88 -2.29 -18.64
C CYS A 23 -51.44 -2.20 -19.15
N ALA A 24 -51.20 -2.57 -20.41
CA ALA A 24 -49.88 -2.50 -21.02
C ALA A 24 -49.31 -1.06 -21.03
N ALA A 25 -50.14 -0.06 -21.35
CA ALA A 25 -49.74 1.34 -21.29
C ALA A 25 -49.39 1.79 -19.85
N ALA A 26 -50.15 1.34 -18.85
CA ALA A 26 -49.85 1.63 -17.45
C ALA A 26 -48.55 0.97 -16.99
N VAL A 27 -48.29 -0.27 -17.41
CA VAL A 27 -47.05 -1.02 -17.12
C VAL A 27 -45.84 -0.35 -17.77
N ALA A 28 -45.97 0.14 -19.01
CA ALA A 28 -44.91 0.86 -19.70
C ALA A 28 -44.52 2.17 -19.00
N ALA A 29 -45.41 2.75 -18.19
CA ALA A 29 -45.17 3.98 -17.43
C ALA A 29 -44.56 3.74 -16.04
N CYS A 30 -44.60 2.51 -15.51
CA CYS A 30 -44.08 2.17 -14.18
C CYS A 30 -42.56 2.28 -14.14
N ASP A 31 -41.97 2.81 -13.06
CA ASP A 31 -40.53 3.06 -12.96
C ASP A 31 -39.69 1.80 -12.67
N GLY A 32 -40.30 0.77 -12.08
CA GLY A 32 -39.62 -0.45 -11.68
C GLY A 32 -40.44 -1.73 -11.85
N PRO A 33 -39.77 -2.90 -11.80
CA PRO A 33 -40.41 -4.19 -12.03
C PRO A 33 -41.42 -4.58 -10.94
N ALA A 34 -41.21 -4.20 -9.68
CA ALA A 34 -42.19 -4.38 -8.61
C ALA A 34 -43.54 -3.71 -8.91
N GLU A 35 -43.49 -2.46 -9.38
CA GLU A 35 -44.69 -1.69 -9.68
C GLU A 35 -45.41 -2.25 -10.92
N ALA A 36 -44.63 -2.66 -11.93
CA ALA A 36 -45.15 -3.36 -13.10
C ALA A 36 -45.85 -4.67 -12.71
N ALA A 37 -45.24 -5.50 -11.86
CA ALA A 37 -45.85 -6.74 -11.37
C ALA A 37 -47.15 -6.50 -10.61
N ALA A 38 -47.14 -5.57 -9.65
CA ALA A 38 -48.32 -5.21 -8.88
C ALA A 38 -49.46 -4.70 -9.79
N ARG A 39 -49.13 -3.95 -10.85
CA ARG A 39 -50.11 -3.44 -11.83
C ARG A 39 -50.70 -4.56 -12.68
N ILE A 40 -49.89 -5.51 -13.12
CA ILE A 40 -50.32 -6.69 -13.88
C ILE A 40 -51.22 -7.57 -13.01
N GLU A 41 -50.80 -7.86 -11.79
CA GLU A 41 -51.56 -8.67 -10.83
C GLU A 41 -52.92 -8.03 -10.50
N ALA A 42 -52.94 -6.71 -10.24
CA ALA A 42 -54.18 -5.98 -10.01
C ALA A 42 -55.12 -5.99 -11.23
N CYS A 43 -54.58 -5.95 -12.45
CA CYS A 43 -55.38 -6.00 -13.68
C CYS A 43 -56.02 -7.37 -13.87
N ILE A 44 -55.27 -8.45 -13.63
CA ILE A 44 -55.77 -9.83 -13.72
C ILE A 44 -56.82 -10.10 -12.63
N ALA A 45 -56.56 -9.69 -11.39
CA ALA A 45 -57.50 -9.85 -10.27
C ALA A 45 -58.83 -9.13 -10.49
N GLY A 46 -58.84 -8.03 -11.25
CA GLY A 46 -60.06 -7.28 -11.59
C GLY A 46 -60.93 -7.92 -12.68
N MET A 47 -60.42 -8.92 -13.43
CA MET A 47 -61.10 -9.49 -14.59
C MET A 47 -61.29 -11.01 -14.55
N CYS A 48 -60.47 -11.72 -13.77
CA CYS A 48 -60.61 -13.15 -13.55
C CYS A 48 -60.98 -13.41 -12.09
N ALA A 49 -61.90 -14.36 -11.86
CA ALA A 49 -62.13 -14.85 -10.51
C ALA A 49 -60.95 -15.74 -10.10
N CYS A 50 -59.93 -15.15 -9.48
CA CYS A 50 -58.72 -15.83 -9.04
C CYS A 50 -58.52 -15.65 -7.53
N ASP A 51 -57.94 -16.66 -6.89
CA ASP A 51 -57.54 -16.55 -5.49
C ASP A 51 -56.17 -15.88 -5.39
N ARG A 52 -55.30 -16.11 -6.38
CA ARG A 52 -53.97 -15.50 -6.46
C ARG A 52 -53.53 -15.30 -7.90
N VAL A 53 -52.71 -14.27 -8.09
CA VAL A 53 -52.03 -13.96 -9.34
C VAL A 53 -50.57 -13.70 -9.02
N ARG A 54 -49.68 -14.17 -9.89
CA ARG A 54 -48.25 -13.92 -9.79
C ARG A 54 -47.67 -13.65 -11.15
N CYS A 55 -46.83 -12.62 -11.25
CA CYS A 55 -45.99 -12.41 -12.43
C CYS A 55 -44.55 -12.87 -12.12
N VAL A 56 -44.00 -13.78 -12.93
CA VAL A 56 -42.61 -14.23 -12.83
C VAL A 56 -41.85 -13.74 -14.04
N PHE A 57 -40.86 -12.87 -13.83
CA PHE A 57 -40.02 -12.33 -14.89
C PHE A 57 -38.88 -13.29 -15.22
N HIS A 58 -38.44 -13.22 -16.47
CA HIS A 58 -37.31 -13.95 -17.00
C HIS A 58 -36.16 -12.99 -17.30
N ASP A 59 -34.99 -13.27 -16.75
CA ASP A 59 -33.76 -12.54 -17.02
C ASP A 59 -32.99 -13.26 -18.12
N ALA A 60 -32.92 -12.65 -19.31
CA ALA A 60 -32.34 -13.28 -20.49
C ALA A 60 -30.82 -13.52 -20.38
N ASP A 61 -30.12 -12.75 -19.54
CA ASP A 61 -28.66 -12.83 -19.41
C ASP A 61 -28.25 -13.94 -18.43
N SER A 62 -29.02 -14.12 -17.36
CA SER A 62 -28.75 -15.11 -16.31
C SER A 62 -29.56 -16.41 -16.44
N ASP A 63 -30.48 -16.48 -17.42
CA ASP A 63 -31.45 -17.58 -17.60
C ASP A 63 -32.26 -17.87 -16.31
N ALA A 64 -32.39 -16.84 -15.47
CA ALA A 64 -32.97 -16.94 -14.15
C ALA A 64 -34.39 -16.40 -14.13
N TRP A 65 -35.27 -17.11 -13.43
CA TRP A 65 -36.64 -16.68 -13.17
C TRP A 65 -36.72 -16.03 -11.81
N TRP A 66 -37.48 -14.95 -11.72
CA TRP A 66 -37.59 -14.20 -10.48
C TRP A 66 -38.94 -13.50 -10.38
N CYS A 67 -39.39 -13.26 -9.16
CA CYS A 67 -40.49 -12.36 -8.86
C CYS A 67 -40.06 -11.41 -7.76
N GLU A 68 -40.67 -10.22 -7.71
CA GLU A 68 -40.39 -9.25 -6.65
C GLU A 68 -41.55 -9.25 -5.65
N ARG A 69 -41.24 -9.48 -4.36
CA ARG A 69 -42.23 -9.61 -3.29
C ARG A 69 -41.79 -8.77 -2.09
N ASP A 70 -42.66 -7.87 -1.62
CA ASP A 70 -42.37 -6.96 -0.50
C ASP A 70 -41.06 -6.16 -0.66
N GLY A 71 -40.66 -5.88 -1.91
CA GLY A 71 -39.40 -5.20 -2.25
C GLY A 71 -38.15 -6.08 -2.28
N ASP A 72 -38.30 -7.42 -2.20
CA ASP A 72 -37.20 -8.38 -2.30
C ASP A 72 -37.34 -9.27 -3.55
N ARG A 73 -36.24 -9.47 -4.28
CA ARG A 73 -36.20 -10.27 -5.52
C ARG A 73 -36.03 -11.74 -5.14
N GLN A 74 -37.11 -12.51 -5.24
CA GLN A 74 -37.10 -13.95 -4.99
C GLN A 74 -36.84 -14.72 -6.28
N LEU A 75 -35.79 -15.54 -6.28
CA LEU A 75 -35.50 -16.47 -7.36
C LEU A 75 -36.53 -17.59 -7.41
N ALA A 76 -37.11 -17.79 -8.58
CA ALA A 76 -37.97 -18.92 -8.90
C ALA A 76 -37.12 -19.97 -9.63
N PRO A 77 -37.05 -21.24 -9.16
CA PRO A 77 -36.46 -22.30 -9.97
C PRO A 77 -37.23 -22.50 -11.28
N ALA A 78 -36.53 -22.85 -12.36
CA ALA A 78 -37.10 -23.15 -13.69
C ALA A 78 -37.89 -24.48 -13.75
N GLY A 79 -38.42 -24.93 -12.60
CA GLY A 79 -39.26 -26.12 -12.45
C GLY A 79 -40.75 -25.78 -12.54
N GLY A 80 -41.60 -26.79 -12.31
CA GLY A 80 -43.05 -26.59 -12.18
C GLY A 80 -43.76 -26.14 -13.46
N VAL A 81 -44.87 -25.42 -13.26
CA VAL A 81 -45.72 -24.88 -14.34
C VAL A 81 -44.98 -23.81 -15.12
N VAL A 82 -44.20 -22.95 -14.45
CA VAL A 82 -43.37 -21.91 -15.10
C VAL A 82 -42.39 -22.52 -16.09
N GLY A 83 -41.65 -23.57 -15.69
CA GLY A 83 -40.73 -24.27 -16.59
C GLY A 83 -41.41 -24.97 -17.77
N GLN A 84 -42.63 -25.50 -17.57
CA GLN A 84 -43.41 -26.09 -18.66
C GLN A 84 -43.84 -25.03 -19.69
N VAL A 85 -44.34 -23.89 -19.23
CA VAL A 85 -44.73 -22.76 -20.09
C VAL A 85 -43.53 -22.14 -20.79
N ALA A 86 -42.39 -22.05 -20.11
CA ALA A 86 -41.14 -21.59 -20.72
C ALA A 86 -40.72 -22.45 -21.92
N ARG A 87 -40.88 -23.78 -21.81
CA ARG A 87 -40.55 -24.74 -22.88
C ARG A 87 -41.62 -24.78 -23.98
N SER A 88 -42.89 -24.78 -23.61
CA SER A 88 -44.00 -24.90 -24.56
C SER A 88 -44.30 -23.58 -25.29
N ARG A 89 -44.04 -22.44 -24.64
CA ARG A 89 -44.41 -21.09 -25.07
C ARG A 89 -45.88 -20.95 -25.47
N ALA A 90 -46.73 -21.74 -24.84
CA ALA A 90 -48.17 -21.73 -25.03
C ALA A 90 -48.85 -21.54 -23.68
N VAL A 91 -50.04 -20.94 -23.71
CA VAL A 91 -50.89 -20.85 -22.53
C VAL A 91 -51.20 -22.27 -22.03
N LEU A 92 -50.89 -22.51 -20.76
CA LEU A 92 -51.08 -23.79 -20.11
C LEU A 92 -52.23 -23.69 -19.11
N HIS A 93 -53.21 -24.57 -19.25
CA HIS A 93 -54.31 -24.72 -18.32
C HIS A 93 -54.24 -26.10 -17.69
N LEU A 94 -53.96 -26.13 -16.39
CA LEU A 94 -53.72 -27.35 -15.64
C LEU A 94 -54.70 -27.40 -14.46
N VAL A 95 -55.39 -28.52 -14.29
CA VAL A 95 -56.07 -28.85 -13.02
C VAL A 95 -55.18 -29.85 -12.31
N THR A 96 -54.60 -29.46 -11.19
CA THR A 96 -53.58 -30.25 -10.50
C THR A 96 -53.82 -30.26 -9.00
N ASP A 97 -53.11 -31.12 -8.29
CA ASP A 97 -53.06 -31.08 -6.82
C ASP A 97 -51.70 -30.50 -6.40
N ALA A 98 -51.65 -29.85 -5.24
CA ALA A 98 -50.42 -29.22 -4.72
C ALA A 98 -49.19 -30.14 -4.55
N ARG A 99 -49.35 -31.46 -4.76
CA ARG A 99 -48.29 -32.48 -4.68
C ARG A 99 -48.06 -33.23 -6.00
N ALA A 100 -48.68 -32.80 -7.09
CA ALA A 100 -48.55 -33.46 -8.38
C ALA A 100 -47.17 -33.20 -9.01
N GLU A 101 -46.66 -34.18 -9.75
CA GLU A 101 -45.41 -34.05 -10.49
C GLU A 101 -45.54 -32.96 -11.56
N GLY A 102 -44.63 -31.98 -11.55
CA GLY A 102 -44.69 -30.80 -12.42
C GLY A 102 -45.44 -29.59 -11.85
N PHE A 103 -45.89 -29.64 -10.60
CA PHE A 103 -46.32 -28.48 -9.82
C PHE A 103 -45.32 -28.25 -8.68
N GLU A 104 -44.68 -27.09 -8.64
CA GLU A 104 -43.69 -26.73 -7.64
C GLU A 104 -44.31 -25.69 -6.68
N PRO A 105 -44.73 -26.08 -5.46
CA PRO A 105 -45.46 -25.17 -4.57
C PRO A 105 -44.69 -23.88 -4.25
N SER A 106 -43.36 -23.92 -4.16
CA SER A 106 -42.57 -22.72 -3.90
C SER A 106 -42.66 -21.66 -5.01
N VAL A 107 -42.98 -22.08 -6.24
CA VAL A 107 -43.04 -21.22 -7.44
C VAL A 107 -44.47 -20.98 -7.90
N ASP A 108 -45.27 -22.03 -7.97
CA ASP A 108 -46.58 -22.01 -8.61
C ASP A 108 -47.68 -21.53 -7.64
N ASP A 109 -47.71 -22.03 -6.39
CA ASP A 109 -48.48 -21.44 -5.28
C ASP A 109 -48.04 -21.99 -3.90
N PRO A 110 -47.37 -21.16 -3.06
CA PRO A 110 -46.80 -21.63 -1.79
C PRO A 110 -47.83 -21.87 -0.70
N ALA A 111 -49.08 -21.44 -0.86
CA ALA A 111 -50.15 -21.76 0.09
C ALA A 111 -51.18 -22.75 -0.43
N ALA A 112 -50.94 -23.37 -1.59
CA ALA A 112 -51.78 -24.44 -2.09
C ALA A 112 -51.81 -25.60 -1.09
N ARG A 113 -53.00 -25.88 -0.51
CA ARG A 113 -53.21 -26.98 0.46
C ARG A 113 -54.01 -28.15 -0.10
N GLY A 114 -54.49 -28.05 -1.34
CA GLY A 114 -55.41 -29.01 -1.95
C GLY A 114 -55.40 -28.99 -3.49
N PRO A 115 -56.50 -29.39 -4.16
CA PRO A 115 -56.62 -29.23 -5.61
C PRO A 115 -56.58 -27.76 -6.00
N VAL A 116 -55.75 -27.42 -6.98
CA VAL A 116 -55.59 -26.07 -7.52
C VAL A 116 -55.71 -26.12 -9.04
N THR A 117 -56.44 -25.19 -9.60
CA THR A 117 -56.48 -24.96 -11.04
C THR A 117 -55.54 -23.80 -11.37
N VAL A 118 -54.56 -24.06 -12.24
CA VAL A 118 -53.55 -23.08 -12.67
C VAL A 118 -53.78 -22.73 -14.13
N LEU A 119 -53.79 -21.44 -14.42
CA LEU A 119 -53.73 -20.90 -15.77
C LEU A 119 -52.45 -20.08 -15.88
N ALA A 120 -51.61 -20.43 -16.83
CA ALA A 120 -50.30 -19.82 -17.00
C ALA A 120 -50.11 -19.33 -18.44
N ALA A 121 -49.79 -18.05 -18.62
CA ALA A 121 -49.62 -17.44 -19.93
C ALA A 121 -48.20 -16.87 -20.09
N PRO A 122 -47.49 -17.22 -21.17
CA PRO A 122 -46.18 -16.66 -21.47
C PRO A 122 -46.30 -15.27 -22.11
N VAL A 123 -45.47 -14.33 -21.66
CA VAL A 123 -45.29 -13.03 -22.28
C VAL A 123 -44.01 -13.07 -23.10
N THR A 124 -44.15 -13.26 -24.42
CA THR A 124 -43.03 -13.41 -25.35
C THR A 124 -42.99 -12.28 -26.37
N ASP A 125 -41.79 -11.78 -26.67
CA ASP A 125 -41.54 -10.94 -27.84
C ASP A 125 -40.88 -11.81 -28.93
N GLY A 126 -41.72 -12.41 -29.76
CA GLY A 126 -41.31 -13.30 -30.84
C GLY A 126 -40.69 -14.63 -30.39
N PRO A 127 -39.96 -15.34 -31.29
CA PRO A 127 -39.53 -16.72 -31.07
C PRO A 127 -38.27 -16.88 -30.22
N ARG A 128 -37.64 -15.80 -29.77
CA ARG A 128 -36.36 -15.87 -29.05
C ARG A 128 -36.38 -15.30 -27.65
N ARG A 129 -37.34 -14.45 -27.28
CA ARG A 129 -37.32 -13.74 -26.01
C ARG A 129 -38.60 -13.94 -25.21
N MET A 130 -38.43 -14.45 -24.00
CA MET A 130 -39.47 -14.52 -22.98
C MET A 130 -39.20 -13.40 -21.98
N HIS A 131 -40.21 -12.56 -21.72
CA HIS A 131 -40.11 -11.49 -20.74
C HIS A 131 -40.66 -11.91 -19.38
N ALA A 132 -41.78 -12.62 -19.37
CA ALA A 132 -42.43 -13.06 -18.14
C ALA A 132 -43.35 -14.26 -18.37
N VAL A 133 -43.72 -14.94 -17.29
CA VAL A 133 -44.81 -15.90 -17.24
C VAL A 133 -45.79 -15.41 -16.19
N MET A 134 -47.05 -15.21 -16.59
CA MET A 134 -48.15 -14.85 -15.70
C MET A 134 -48.81 -16.13 -15.20
N LEU A 135 -48.92 -16.29 -13.89
CA LEU A 135 -49.55 -17.41 -13.21
C LEU A 135 -50.82 -16.93 -12.52
N VAL A 136 -51.93 -17.59 -12.81
CA VAL A 136 -53.24 -17.35 -12.19
C VAL A 136 -53.68 -18.65 -11.54
N THR A 137 -53.91 -18.63 -10.24
CA THR A 137 -54.31 -19.82 -9.48
C THR A 137 -55.68 -19.64 -8.86
N ARG A 138 -56.43 -20.75 -8.82
CA ARG A 138 -57.74 -20.85 -8.21
C ARG A 138 -57.82 -22.11 -7.36
N ASP A 139 -58.31 -21.98 -6.14
CA ASP A 139 -58.56 -23.08 -5.23
C ASP A 139 -59.71 -23.96 -5.77
N GLY A 140 -59.51 -25.27 -5.71
CA GLY A 140 -60.44 -26.27 -6.20
C GLY A 140 -60.23 -26.68 -7.67
N ARG A 141 -61.16 -27.50 -8.17
CA ARG A 141 -61.09 -28.11 -9.52
C ARG A 141 -61.88 -27.33 -10.58
N ARG A 142 -62.21 -26.06 -10.31
CA ARG A 142 -63.01 -25.24 -11.23
C ARG A 142 -62.14 -24.70 -12.35
N ARG A 143 -62.32 -25.28 -13.55
CA ARG A 143 -61.67 -24.86 -14.79
C ARG A 143 -61.93 -23.39 -15.11
N PHE A 144 -60.93 -22.72 -15.67
CA PHE A 144 -61.08 -21.38 -16.23
C PHE A 144 -61.98 -21.42 -17.47
N ALA A 145 -62.82 -20.39 -17.61
CA ALA A 145 -63.68 -20.25 -18.78
C ALA A 145 -62.84 -19.95 -20.04
N PRO A 146 -63.28 -20.36 -21.25
CA PRO A 146 -62.55 -20.07 -22.48
C PRO A 146 -62.29 -18.58 -22.71
N ASP A 147 -63.20 -17.70 -22.24
CA ASP A 147 -63.03 -16.25 -22.28
C ASP A 147 -61.87 -15.75 -21.40
N GLU A 148 -61.70 -16.33 -20.20
CA GLU A 148 -60.60 -15.98 -19.29
C GLU A 148 -59.25 -16.34 -19.90
N VAL A 149 -59.18 -17.50 -20.58
CA VAL A 149 -57.98 -17.97 -21.29
C VAL A 149 -57.64 -17.06 -22.46
N ARG A 150 -58.62 -16.74 -23.33
CA ARG A 150 -58.42 -15.84 -24.48
C ARG A 150 -58.00 -14.44 -24.06
N TRP A 151 -58.60 -13.93 -22.98
CA TRP A 151 -58.26 -12.62 -22.45
C TRP A 151 -56.84 -12.57 -21.89
N LEU A 152 -56.42 -13.60 -21.14
CA LEU A 152 -55.06 -13.66 -20.58
C LEU A 152 -54.00 -13.74 -21.69
N ASP A 153 -54.30 -14.47 -22.76
CA ASP A 153 -53.47 -14.54 -23.96
C ASP A 153 -53.34 -13.18 -24.66
N ALA A 154 -54.46 -12.48 -24.86
CA ALA A 154 -54.47 -11.12 -25.42
C ALA A 154 -53.76 -10.10 -24.51
N LEU A 155 -53.82 -10.27 -23.19
CA LEU A 155 -53.04 -9.47 -22.25
C LEU A 155 -51.55 -9.76 -22.39
N ALA A 156 -51.16 -11.02 -22.53
CA ALA A 156 -49.76 -11.41 -22.71
C ALA A 156 -49.17 -10.78 -23.99
N GLU A 157 -49.91 -10.83 -25.10
CA GLU A 157 -49.52 -10.17 -26.35
C GLU A 157 -49.37 -8.65 -26.19
N ALA A 158 -50.32 -8.01 -25.48
CA ALA A 158 -50.27 -6.56 -25.25
C ALA A 158 -49.12 -6.14 -24.32
N LEU A 159 -48.74 -6.98 -23.36
CA LEU A 159 -47.69 -6.70 -22.38
C LEU A 159 -46.28 -6.87 -22.94
N ALA A 160 -46.07 -7.71 -23.96
CA ALA A 160 -44.75 -7.96 -24.53
C ALA A 160 -43.95 -6.68 -24.89
N PRO A 161 -44.48 -5.75 -25.70
CA PRO A 161 -43.74 -4.51 -26.02
C PRO A 161 -43.57 -3.59 -24.81
N ALA A 162 -44.52 -3.58 -23.86
CA ALA A 162 -44.42 -2.76 -22.65
C ALA A 162 -43.30 -3.24 -21.71
N LEU A 163 -43.17 -4.56 -21.54
CA LEU A 163 -42.09 -5.15 -20.75
C LEU A 163 -40.73 -5.01 -21.44
N SER A 164 -40.67 -5.16 -22.77
CA SER A 164 -39.43 -4.92 -23.52
C SER A 164 -38.94 -3.47 -23.37
N LEU A 165 -39.85 -2.49 -23.39
CA LEU A 165 -39.51 -1.09 -23.16
C LEU A 165 -39.01 -0.83 -21.73
N LEU A 166 -39.68 -1.42 -20.74
CA LEU A 166 -39.29 -1.32 -19.34
C LEU A 166 -37.87 -1.88 -19.12
N GLU A 167 -37.58 -3.05 -19.67
CA GLU A 167 -36.27 -3.70 -19.61
C GLU A 167 -35.18 -2.84 -20.26
N ALA A 168 -35.45 -2.32 -21.47
CA ALA A 168 -34.54 -1.41 -22.16
C ALA A 168 -34.24 -0.14 -21.36
N ARG A 169 -35.26 0.44 -20.69
CA ARG A 169 -35.06 1.63 -19.85
C ARG A 169 -34.22 1.31 -18.60
N LEU A 170 -34.47 0.19 -17.93
CA LEU A 170 -33.68 -0.24 -16.78
C LEU A 170 -32.22 -0.47 -17.16
N GLN A 171 -31.94 -1.06 -18.32
CA GLN A 171 -30.58 -1.22 -18.86
C GLN A 171 -29.91 0.13 -19.16
N CYS A 172 -30.61 1.06 -19.83
CA CYS A 172 -30.10 2.40 -20.09
C CYS A 172 -29.78 3.16 -18.81
N GLU A 173 -30.64 3.08 -17.79
CA GLU A 173 -30.38 3.71 -16.50
C GLU A 173 -29.20 3.06 -15.75
N ALA A 174 -29.09 1.73 -15.78
CA ALA A 174 -27.95 1.02 -15.21
C ALA A 174 -26.64 1.43 -15.90
N GLY A 175 -26.62 1.53 -17.23
CA GLY A 175 -25.50 2.04 -18.01
C GLY A 175 -25.16 3.50 -17.66
N ALA A 176 -26.15 4.38 -17.62
CA ALA A 176 -25.94 5.79 -17.26
C ALA A 176 -25.50 6.00 -15.80
N ARG A 177 -25.85 5.09 -14.89
CA ARG A 177 -25.32 5.07 -13.50
C ARG A 177 -23.88 4.56 -13.47
N ALA A 178 -23.55 3.54 -14.25
CA ALA A 178 -22.18 3.03 -14.37
C ALA A 178 -21.23 4.09 -14.96
N GLU A 179 -21.67 4.84 -15.98
CA GLU A 179 -20.89 5.95 -16.54
C GLU A 179 -20.66 7.08 -15.54
N ARG A 180 -21.70 7.51 -14.81
CA ARG A 180 -21.60 8.53 -13.75
C ARG A 180 -20.82 8.08 -12.51
N GLY A 181 -20.74 6.77 -12.28
CA GLY A 181 -20.05 6.13 -11.16
C GLY A 181 -18.56 5.85 -11.40
N HIS A 182 -17.93 6.43 -12.42
CA HIS A 182 -16.48 6.33 -12.65
C HIS A 182 -15.65 7.11 -11.60
N ASP A 183 -15.87 6.81 -10.32
CA ASP A 183 -14.79 6.72 -9.34
C ASP A 183 -14.19 5.30 -9.45
N GLY A 184 -13.22 5.15 -10.37
CA GLY A 184 -12.10 4.21 -10.23
C GLY A 184 -12.30 2.69 -10.09
N PHE A 185 -13.52 2.12 -10.15
CA PHE A 185 -13.70 0.67 -10.01
C PHE A 185 -13.88 -0.04 -11.36
N ARG A 186 -13.11 -1.12 -11.57
CA ARG A 186 -13.18 -1.99 -12.76
C ARG A 186 -14.57 -2.64 -12.88
N SER A 187 -15.07 -2.72 -14.11
CA SER A 187 -16.37 -3.33 -14.44
C SER A 187 -16.52 -4.77 -13.93
N GLU A 188 -15.43 -5.56 -13.91
CA GLU A 188 -15.47 -6.92 -13.36
C GLU A 188 -15.79 -6.98 -11.85
N ALA A 189 -15.46 -5.93 -11.07
CA ALA A 189 -15.74 -5.89 -9.64
C ALA A 189 -17.23 -5.59 -9.34
N LEU A 190 -17.88 -4.82 -10.22
CA LEU A 190 -19.31 -4.53 -10.15
C LEU A 190 -20.15 -5.73 -10.60
N GLU A 191 -19.71 -6.44 -11.64
CA GLU A 191 -20.34 -7.70 -12.08
C GLU A 191 -20.20 -8.80 -11.03
N ALA A 192 -19.05 -8.92 -10.35
CA ALA A 192 -18.88 -9.86 -9.26
C ALA A 192 -19.80 -9.56 -8.05
N ARG A 193 -20.12 -8.28 -7.80
CA ARG A 193 -21.07 -7.89 -6.75
C ARG A 193 -22.52 -8.18 -7.17
N ASN A 194 -22.88 -7.98 -8.43
CA ASN A 194 -24.24 -8.28 -8.92
C ASN A 194 -24.48 -9.79 -9.14
N ALA A 195 -23.43 -10.56 -9.46
CA ALA A 195 -23.48 -12.02 -9.54
C ALA A 195 -23.84 -12.68 -8.19
N THR A 196 -23.63 -11.98 -7.05
CA THR A 196 -23.99 -12.50 -5.73
C THR A 196 -25.50 -12.53 -5.42
N ALA A 197 -26.36 -12.09 -6.34
CA ALA A 197 -27.81 -12.25 -6.22
C ALA A 197 -28.29 -13.68 -6.55
N HIS A 198 -27.50 -14.50 -7.26
CA HIS A 198 -27.90 -15.85 -7.68
C HIS A 198 -27.27 -16.91 -6.77
N GLY A 199 -28.02 -17.30 -5.74
CA GLY A 199 -27.77 -18.52 -4.99
C GLY A 199 -27.85 -18.32 -3.49
N SER A 200 -28.97 -18.73 -2.90
CA SER A 200 -28.98 -19.14 -1.49
C SER A 200 -27.99 -20.28 -1.34
N VAL A 201 -26.78 -19.93 -0.91
CA VAL A 201 -25.76 -20.88 -0.47
C VAL A 201 -26.45 -21.85 0.48
N LEU A 202 -26.54 -23.12 0.10
CA LEU A 202 -26.71 -24.23 1.02
C LEU A 202 -25.56 -24.11 2.02
N ARG A 203 -25.76 -23.33 3.08
CA ARG A 203 -24.82 -23.21 4.20
C ARG A 203 -24.95 -24.47 5.03
N VAL A 204 -24.56 -25.61 4.45
CA VAL A 204 -23.90 -26.65 5.23
C VAL A 204 -22.47 -26.18 5.38
N VAL A 205 -22.26 -25.09 6.12
CA VAL A 205 -20.92 -24.74 6.57
C VAL A 205 -20.67 -25.68 7.75
N PRO A 206 -19.87 -26.75 7.62
CA PRO A 206 -19.54 -27.58 8.76
C PRO A 206 -18.95 -26.67 9.84
N THR A 207 -19.35 -26.88 11.09
CA THR A 207 -18.90 -26.06 12.23
C THR A 207 -17.37 -25.95 12.31
N TRP A 208 -16.65 -26.95 11.77
CA TRP A 208 -15.20 -26.92 11.63
C TRP A 208 -14.67 -25.79 10.73
N LEU A 209 -15.37 -25.40 9.66
CA LEU A 209 -14.95 -24.27 8.82
C LEU A 209 -15.00 -22.95 9.58
N ARG A 210 -15.94 -22.80 10.53
CA ARG A 210 -15.99 -21.63 11.41
C ARG A 210 -14.75 -21.57 12.31
N VAL A 211 -14.31 -22.72 12.83
CA VAL A 211 -13.06 -22.83 13.60
C VAL A 211 -11.84 -22.52 12.71
N CYS A 212 -11.81 -23.00 11.47
CA CYS A 212 -10.75 -22.69 10.50
C CYS A 212 -10.68 -21.19 10.18
N VAL A 213 -11.83 -20.52 10.00
CA VAL A 213 -11.86 -19.07 9.74
C VAL A 213 -11.37 -18.29 10.97
N TRP A 214 -11.83 -18.64 12.18
CA TRP A 214 -11.38 -17.97 13.41
C TRP A 214 -9.89 -18.21 13.70
N THR A 215 -9.37 -19.41 13.42
CA THR A 215 -7.94 -19.70 13.55
C THR A 215 -7.10 -18.95 12.51
N LEU A 216 -7.59 -18.82 11.27
CA LEU A 216 -6.93 -18.02 10.24
C LEU A 216 -6.95 -16.52 10.59
N CYS A 217 -8.07 -16.00 11.11
CA CYS A 217 -8.16 -14.64 11.61
C CYS A 217 -7.25 -14.40 12.82
N ALA A 218 -7.16 -15.35 13.76
CA ALA A 218 -6.26 -15.25 14.89
C ALA A 218 -4.78 -15.28 14.45
N LEU A 219 -4.42 -16.14 13.49
CA LEU A 219 -3.08 -16.19 12.92
C LEU A 219 -2.73 -14.88 12.19
N ALA A 220 -3.67 -14.35 11.41
CA ALA A 220 -3.50 -13.06 10.74
C ALA A 220 -3.37 -11.91 11.73
N LEU A 221 -4.14 -11.91 12.82
CA LEU A 221 -4.03 -10.92 13.89
C LEU A 221 -2.67 -11.01 14.59
N VAL A 222 -2.20 -12.22 14.90
CA VAL A 222 -0.87 -12.44 15.51
C VAL A 222 0.24 -12.00 14.55
N ALA A 223 0.12 -12.28 13.25
CA ALA A 223 1.08 -11.82 12.25
C ALA A 223 1.07 -10.30 12.11
N LEU A 224 -0.11 -9.66 12.17
CA LEU A 224 -0.24 -8.21 12.12
C LEU A 224 0.32 -7.53 13.37
N VAL A 225 0.03 -8.08 14.55
CA VAL A 225 0.59 -7.61 15.82
C VAL A 225 2.09 -7.83 15.84
N GLY A 226 2.57 -8.98 15.34
CA GLY A 226 3.97 -9.26 15.12
C GLY A 226 4.59 -8.19 14.24
N ALA A 227 4.06 -7.94 13.05
CA ALA A 227 4.58 -6.92 12.14
C ALA A 227 4.53 -5.49 12.70
N ALA A 228 3.55 -5.16 13.54
CA ALA A 228 3.42 -3.85 14.18
C ALA A 228 4.35 -3.67 15.39
N THR A 229 4.72 -4.76 16.08
CA THR A 229 5.60 -4.73 17.26
C THR A 229 7.04 -5.10 16.94
N TYR A 230 7.30 -5.72 15.78
CA TYR A 230 8.64 -6.01 15.30
C TYR A 230 9.26 -4.73 14.78
N GLU A 231 10.01 -4.05 15.63
CA GLU A 231 10.99 -3.08 15.19
C GLU A 231 12.04 -3.83 14.38
N VAL A 232 11.92 -3.74 13.05
CA VAL A 232 12.95 -4.20 12.13
C VAL A 232 14.15 -3.31 12.38
N GLU A 233 15.12 -3.81 13.14
CA GLU A 233 16.45 -3.21 13.27
C GLU A 233 17.09 -3.12 11.87
N ARG A 234 16.82 -2.00 11.18
CA ARG A 234 17.52 -1.65 9.96
C ARG A 234 18.92 -1.23 10.33
N TRP A 235 19.84 -2.17 10.24
CA TRP A 235 21.26 -1.85 10.26
C TRP A 235 21.60 -1.07 8.99
N THR A 236 21.81 0.22 9.17
CA THR A 236 22.32 1.09 8.11
C THR A 236 23.84 1.14 8.26
N GLU A 237 24.55 0.38 7.43
CA GLU A 237 25.99 0.50 7.32
C GLU A 237 26.31 1.74 6.48
N GLY A 238 26.89 2.76 7.11
CA GLY A 238 27.27 4.03 6.47
C GLY A 238 28.76 4.32 6.67
N PRO A 239 29.42 4.99 5.71
CA PRO A 239 30.81 5.41 5.88
C PRO A 239 30.90 6.42 7.03
N ALA A 240 31.79 6.16 7.98
CA ALA A 240 32.06 7.05 9.11
C ALA A 240 33.46 7.65 9.00
N LEU A 241 33.55 8.98 9.08
CA LEU A 241 34.81 9.72 9.07
C LEU A 241 35.23 9.96 10.53
N VAL A 242 36.30 9.32 10.97
CA VAL A 242 36.88 9.56 12.31
C VAL A 242 37.79 10.78 12.22
N THR A 243 37.43 11.87 12.91
CA THR A 243 38.23 13.09 12.98
C THR A 243 38.78 13.28 14.39
N VAL A 244 40.08 13.57 14.48
CA VAL A 244 40.73 13.96 15.74
C VAL A 244 40.77 15.50 15.79
N HIS A 245 39.93 16.10 16.62
CA HIS A 245 39.94 17.54 16.83
C HIS A 245 41.03 17.93 17.83
N GLY A 246 41.81 18.97 17.53
CA GLY A 246 42.73 19.59 18.51
C GLY A 246 44.21 19.20 18.40
N GLY A 247 44.76 19.07 17.18
CA GLY A 247 46.20 18.86 17.00
C GLY A 247 47.01 20.13 17.30
N ARG A 248 48.02 20.02 18.17
CA ARG A 248 49.02 21.07 18.42
C ARG A 248 50.08 21.00 17.32
N ARG A 249 50.24 22.09 16.59
CA ARG A 249 51.20 22.19 15.49
C ARG A 249 52.59 22.45 16.05
N VAL A 250 53.56 21.66 15.63
CA VAL A 250 54.96 21.82 16.03
C VAL A 250 55.71 22.41 14.85
N ALA A 251 56.17 23.65 15.03
CA ALA A 251 56.91 24.40 14.03
C ALA A 251 58.42 24.39 14.29
N ALA A 252 59.21 24.59 13.25
CA ALA A 252 60.65 24.73 13.37
C ALA A 252 61.00 26.02 14.13
N GLN A 253 61.84 25.90 15.17
CA GLN A 253 62.32 27.05 15.94
C GLN A 253 63.35 27.88 15.16
N ARG A 254 64.10 27.23 14.26
CA ARG A 254 65.13 27.85 13.42
C ARG A 254 65.13 27.20 12.05
N GLY A 255 65.55 27.95 11.03
CA GLY A 255 65.71 27.42 9.68
C GLY A 255 66.99 26.61 9.51
N GLY A 256 66.95 25.59 8.66
CA GLY A 256 68.05 24.68 8.35
C GLY A 256 67.60 23.55 7.42
N THR A 257 68.54 22.71 6.99
CA THR A 257 68.23 21.52 6.18
C THR A 257 67.89 20.34 7.10
N LEU A 258 66.82 19.61 6.82
CA LEU A 258 66.44 18.43 7.60
C LEU A 258 67.42 17.26 7.38
N ALA A 259 68.13 16.87 8.43
CA ALA A 259 69.11 15.79 8.42
C ALA A 259 68.50 14.42 8.78
N SER A 260 67.60 14.36 9.78
CA SER A 260 66.84 13.15 10.11
C SER A 260 65.40 13.47 10.52
N VAL A 261 64.49 12.56 10.18
CA VAL A 261 63.10 12.52 10.65
C VAL A 261 62.94 11.21 11.40
N ASP A 262 62.83 11.28 12.72
CA ASP A 262 62.91 10.12 13.61
C ASP A 262 61.52 9.65 14.09
N VAL A 263 60.45 10.07 13.40
CA VAL A 263 59.05 9.80 13.76
C VAL A 263 58.19 9.40 12.57
N VAL A 264 57.21 8.53 12.83
CA VAL A 264 56.23 8.04 11.86
C VAL A 264 54.81 8.50 12.26
N PRO A 265 53.93 8.85 11.30
CA PRO A 265 52.51 9.09 11.59
C PRO A 265 51.88 7.95 12.39
N GLY A 266 51.17 8.29 13.46
CA GLY A 266 50.53 7.34 14.38
C GLY A 266 51.40 6.87 15.55
N GLN A 267 52.68 7.26 15.62
CA GLN A 267 53.57 6.91 16.73
C GLN A 267 53.24 7.70 18.01
N LEU A 268 53.25 7.02 19.15
CA LEU A 268 53.19 7.65 20.47
C LEU A 268 54.55 8.27 20.81
N VAL A 269 54.57 9.55 21.14
CA VAL A 269 55.75 10.29 21.58
C VAL A 269 55.51 10.87 22.96
N ARG A 270 56.55 10.87 23.78
CA ARG A 270 56.56 11.50 25.10
C ARG A 270 57.19 12.88 25.03
N ARG A 271 56.86 13.74 25.99
CA ARG A 271 57.46 15.06 26.15
C ARG A 271 58.98 14.91 26.23
N GLY A 272 59.68 15.62 25.34
CA GLY A 272 61.13 15.63 25.25
C GLY A 272 61.72 14.66 24.22
N ASP A 273 60.90 13.80 23.60
CA ASP A 273 61.36 12.91 22.53
C ASP A 273 61.82 13.70 21.31
N LEU A 274 62.89 13.24 20.66
CA LEU A 274 63.43 13.84 19.45
C LEU A 274 62.50 13.51 18.27
N LEU A 275 61.98 14.54 17.62
CA LEU A 275 61.09 14.39 16.47
C LEU A 275 61.88 14.49 15.17
N LEU A 276 62.68 15.56 15.04
CA LEU A 276 63.48 15.86 13.86
C LEU A 276 64.79 16.51 14.27
N ARG A 277 65.80 16.34 13.42
CA ARG A 277 67.09 17.00 13.55
C ARG A 277 67.43 17.76 12.28
N LEU A 278 67.76 19.04 12.44
CA LEU A 278 68.33 19.88 11.40
C LEU A 278 69.85 19.64 11.35
N ASP A 279 70.46 19.87 10.20
CA ASP A 279 71.90 19.73 9.98
C ASP A 279 72.71 20.59 10.97
N ASP A 280 73.53 19.94 11.79
CA ASP A 280 74.30 20.54 12.87
C ASP A 280 75.82 20.56 12.61
N ASP A 281 76.30 20.07 11.47
CA ASP A 281 77.72 19.88 11.17
C ASP A 281 78.54 21.18 11.31
N GLY A 282 78.00 22.29 10.80
CA GLY A 282 78.66 23.61 10.91
C GLY A 282 78.72 24.12 12.34
N GLN A 283 77.63 23.96 13.10
CA GLN A 283 77.51 24.44 14.48
C GLN A 283 78.34 23.60 15.45
N ALA A 284 78.41 22.28 15.23
CA ALA A 284 79.24 21.39 16.04
C ALA A 284 80.73 21.77 15.96
N ARG A 285 81.23 22.07 14.76
CA ARG A 285 82.62 22.51 14.53
C ARG A 285 82.91 23.86 15.19
N GLU A 286 82.01 24.83 15.03
CA GLU A 286 82.17 26.16 15.64
C GLU A 286 82.24 26.07 17.17
N LEU A 287 81.37 25.25 17.75
CA LEU A 287 81.31 25.02 19.19
C LEU A 287 82.58 24.33 19.72
N GLU A 288 83.13 23.37 18.98
CA GLU A 288 84.42 22.75 19.30
C GLU A 288 85.57 23.78 19.29
N VAL A 289 85.63 24.63 18.27
CA VAL A 289 86.64 25.71 18.19
C VAL A 289 86.52 26.68 19.37
N LEU A 290 85.30 27.08 19.73
CA LEU A 290 85.03 27.93 20.90
C LEU A 290 85.46 27.27 22.21
N ARG A 291 85.17 25.97 22.40
CA ARG A 291 85.61 25.20 23.57
C ARG A 291 87.13 25.15 23.68
N LEU A 292 87.83 24.89 22.58
CA LEU A 292 89.30 24.88 22.55
C LEU A 292 89.89 26.26 22.90
N ARG A 293 89.30 27.35 22.37
CA ARG A 293 89.70 28.73 22.71
C ARG A 293 89.50 29.04 24.19
N LEU A 294 88.34 28.67 24.76
CA LEU A 294 88.06 28.85 26.18
C LEU A 294 89.07 28.08 27.05
N GLN A 295 89.39 26.83 26.69
CA GLN A 295 90.39 26.04 27.40
C GLN A 295 91.79 26.66 27.34
N ALA A 296 92.20 27.19 26.19
CA ALA A 296 93.48 27.88 26.04
C ALA A 296 93.55 29.14 26.92
N GLU A 297 92.48 29.93 26.96
CA GLU A 297 92.42 31.15 27.78
C GLU A 297 92.38 30.85 29.28
N LEU A 298 91.67 29.80 29.71
CA LEU A 298 91.70 29.33 31.09
C LEU A 298 93.11 28.90 31.52
N ARG A 299 93.85 28.19 30.65
CA ARG A 299 95.25 27.83 30.92
C ARG A 299 96.15 29.06 31.04
N ARG A 300 95.94 30.09 30.21
CA ARG A 300 96.67 31.35 30.29
C ARG A 300 96.39 32.07 31.62
N ARG A 301 95.12 32.16 32.02
CA ARG A 301 94.70 32.77 33.30
C ARG A 301 95.30 32.07 34.52
N LEU A 302 95.41 30.74 34.49
CA LEU A 302 96.07 29.98 35.57
C LEU A 302 97.56 30.30 35.70
N ARG A 303 98.24 30.66 34.59
CA ARG A 303 99.66 31.05 34.61
C ARG A 303 99.88 32.49 35.06
N ALA A 304 98.92 33.39 34.85
CA ALA A 304 99.01 34.80 35.22
C ALA A 304 97.71 35.32 35.88
N PRO A 305 97.44 34.98 37.16
CA PRO A 305 96.15 35.25 37.80
C PRO A 305 95.83 36.74 38.03
N HIS A 306 96.85 37.59 38.06
CA HIS A 306 96.72 39.03 38.36
C HIS A 306 96.43 39.90 37.12
N GLU A 307 96.43 39.33 35.91
CA GLU A 307 96.09 40.06 34.69
C GLU A 307 94.56 40.22 34.56
N THR A 308 94.05 41.42 34.84
CA THR A 308 92.62 41.77 34.74
C THR A 308 92.01 41.55 33.35
N GLY A 309 92.81 41.62 32.28
CA GLY A 309 92.36 41.36 30.89
C GLY A 309 91.96 39.91 30.62
N THR A 310 92.62 38.94 31.24
CA THR A 310 92.32 37.50 31.04
C THR A 310 90.97 37.10 31.66
N ALA A 311 90.57 37.76 32.75
CA ALA A 311 89.29 37.52 33.40
C ALA A 311 88.10 37.97 32.53
N ALA A 312 88.24 39.10 31.85
CA ALA A 312 87.23 39.60 30.91
C ALA A 312 87.10 38.68 29.69
N ALA A 313 88.22 38.20 29.13
CA ALA A 313 88.25 37.31 27.98
C ALA A 313 87.55 35.96 28.26
N VAL A 314 87.80 35.35 29.43
CA VAL A 314 87.10 34.11 29.83
C VAL A 314 85.60 34.33 29.93
N THR A 315 85.16 35.42 30.58
CA THR A 315 83.73 35.74 30.72
C THR A 315 83.06 35.97 29.36
N GLN A 316 83.78 36.57 28.41
CA GLN A 316 83.28 36.73 27.04
C GLN A 316 83.13 35.38 26.33
N LEU A 317 84.16 34.55 26.33
CA LEU A 317 84.13 33.23 25.68
C LEU A 317 83.07 32.30 26.28
N GLN A 318 82.80 32.42 27.59
CA GLN A 318 81.71 31.68 28.24
C GLN A 318 80.33 32.11 27.73
N ARG A 319 80.12 33.41 27.49
CA ARG A 319 78.87 33.92 26.89
C ARG A 319 78.72 33.48 25.44
N GLU A 320 79.79 33.52 24.67
CA GLU A 320 79.77 33.04 23.27
C GLU A 320 79.47 31.54 23.22
N LEU A 321 80.07 30.74 24.13
CA LEU A 321 79.80 29.31 24.21
C LEU A 321 78.35 29.00 24.59
N SER A 322 77.78 29.70 25.58
CA SER A 322 76.39 29.47 25.98
C SER A 322 75.38 29.88 24.89
N LEU A 323 75.68 30.93 24.12
CA LEU A 323 74.88 31.31 22.95
C LEU A 323 74.99 30.27 21.81
N ALA A 324 76.17 29.71 21.58
CA ALA A 324 76.37 28.64 20.60
C ALA A 324 75.65 27.34 21.02
N GLU A 325 75.66 27.00 22.32
CA GLU A 325 74.97 25.83 22.85
C GLU A 325 73.44 25.93 22.74
N THR A 326 72.87 27.10 23.04
CA THR A 326 71.43 27.34 22.83
C THR A 326 71.06 27.32 21.35
N THR A 327 71.92 27.85 20.48
CA THR A 327 71.75 27.76 19.03
C THR A 327 71.73 26.31 18.56
N ARG A 328 72.65 25.46 19.04
CA ARG A 328 72.65 24.04 18.70
C ARG A 328 71.39 23.32 19.19
N ALA A 329 70.96 23.61 20.42
CA ALA A 329 69.73 23.02 20.96
C ALA A 329 68.49 23.39 20.14
N SER A 330 68.46 24.56 19.48
CA SER A 330 67.37 24.97 18.60
C SER A 330 67.31 24.21 17.25
N LEU A 331 68.36 23.45 16.90
CA LEU A 331 68.40 22.59 15.71
C LEU A 331 67.74 21.21 15.94
N GLU A 332 67.57 20.81 17.19
CA GLU A 332 66.84 19.61 17.58
C GLU A 332 65.39 19.98 17.90
N LEU A 333 64.44 19.42 17.14
CA LEU A 333 63.02 19.61 17.42
C LEU A 333 62.53 18.49 18.33
N ARG A 334 62.16 18.83 19.56
CA ARG A 334 61.64 17.89 20.57
C ARG A 334 60.16 18.07 20.81
N ALA A 335 59.50 17.00 21.23
CA ALA A 335 58.07 17.00 21.54
C ALA A 335 57.77 17.88 22.79
N PRO A 336 56.89 18.90 22.67
CA PRO A 336 56.55 19.76 23.80
C PRO A 336 55.60 19.10 24.82
N VAL A 337 54.82 18.11 24.41
CA VAL A 337 53.82 17.39 25.21
C VAL A 337 53.79 15.92 24.79
N ASP A 338 53.25 15.06 25.66
CA ASP A 338 52.92 13.68 25.31
C ASP A 338 51.78 13.66 24.27
N GLY A 339 51.85 12.79 23.27
CA GLY A 339 50.84 12.75 22.21
C GLY A 339 51.11 11.74 21.12
N VAL A 340 50.20 11.67 20.15
CA VAL A 340 50.31 10.85 18.95
C VAL A 340 50.68 11.74 17.77
N VAL A 341 51.68 11.34 17.01
CA VAL A 341 52.08 12.02 15.77
C VAL A 341 50.93 11.91 14.76
N GLY A 342 50.41 13.04 14.32
CA GLY A 342 49.41 13.14 13.26
C GLY A 342 50.07 13.18 11.88
N ASP A 343 49.76 14.22 11.12
CA ASP A 343 50.37 14.47 9.81
C ASP A 343 51.81 14.95 9.96
N VAL A 344 52.74 14.30 9.25
CA VAL A 344 54.17 14.65 9.17
C VAL A 344 54.44 15.21 7.78
N ARG A 345 54.67 16.52 7.71
CA ARG A 345 54.90 17.27 6.44
C ARG A 345 56.37 17.43 6.08
N ALA A 346 57.25 17.16 7.05
CA ALA A 346 58.69 17.25 6.90
C ALA A 346 59.26 16.15 5.99
N ARG A 347 60.17 16.52 5.08
CA ARG A 347 60.92 15.57 4.24
C ARG A 347 62.41 15.68 4.48
N LEU A 348 63.11 14.55 4.48
CA LEU A 348 64.58 14.52 4.53
C LEU A 348 65.18 15.37 3.41
N GLY A 349 66.19 16.20 3.73
CA GLY A 349 66.85 17.10 2.78
C GLY A 349 66.07 18.36 2.43
N GLN A 350 64.87 18.58 2.98
CA GLN A 350 64.12 19.81 2.77
C GLN A 350 64.74 20.98 3.55
N LEU A 351 64.82 22.15 2.89
CA LEU A 351 65.15 23.41 3.55
C LEU A 351 63.91 23.93 4.29
N VAL A 352 64.06 24.15 5.59
CA VAL A 352 63.02 24.62 6.49
C VAL A 352 63.35 26.02 6.98
N VAL A 353 62.35 26.89 7.15
CA VAL A 353 62.49 28.23 7.74
C VAL A 353 61.89 28.24 9.14
N ALA A 354 62.34 29.16 9.99
CA ALA A 354 61.74 29.37 11.30
C ALA A 354 60.23 29.68 11.15
N GLY A 355 59.39 28.94 11.87
CA GLY A 355 57.93 29.05 11.80
C GLY A 355 57.24 28.05 10.87
N ASP A 356 57.97 27.29 10.06
CA ASP A 356 57.38 26.25 9.20
C ASP A 356 56.79 25.11 10.04
N GLU A 357 55.53 24.78 9.79
CA GLU A 357 54.82 23.69 10.44
C GLU A 357 55.27 22.33 9.87
N LEU A 358 56.02 21.57 10.66
CA LEU A 358 56.62 20.31 10.21
C LEU A 358 55.75 19.09 10.53
N LEU A 359 55.03 19.13 11.66
CA LEU A 359 54.15 18.04 12.08
C LEU A 359 53.04 18.52 13.01
N THR A 360 52.03 17.67 13.16
CA THR A 360 50.93 17.85 14.12
C THR A 360 51.01 16.79 15.20
N LEU A 361 50.85 17.19 16.47
CA LEU A 361 50.72 16.29 17.61
C LEU A 361 49.30 16.34 18.13
N HIS A 362 48.64 15.18 18.22
CA HIS A 362 47.33 15.05 18.87
C HIS A 362 47.53 14.56 20.30
N ASP A 363 46.72 15.05 21.23
CA ASP A 363 46.73 14.54 22.60
C ASP A 363 46.27 13.06 22.60
N ALA A 364 46.91 12.21 23.41
CA ALA A 364 46.56 10.79 23.52
C ALA A 364 45.16 10.57 24.14
N GLU A 365 44.66 11.58 24.87
CA GLU A 365 43.32 11.65 25.46
C GLU A 365 42.35 12.54 24.67
N ALA A 366 42.74 13.03 23.48
CA ALA A 366 41.85 13.87 22.69
C ALA A 366 40.54 13.12 22.35
N PRO A 367 39.36 13.76 22.53
CA PRO A 367 38.09 13.13 22.21
C PRO A 367 38.01 12.85 20.70
N LEU A 368 37.93 11.56 20.36
CA LEU A 368 37.67 11.11 19.00
C LEU A 368 36.23 11.47 18.62
N ARG A 369 36.06 12.26 17.56
CA ARG A 369 34.74 12.56 17.00
C ARG A 369 34.54 11.76 15.72
N VAL A 370 33.56 10.88 15.74
CA VAL A 370 33.16 10.09 14.58
C VAL A 370 32.00 10.81 13.90
N LEU A 371 32.21 11.25 12.67
CA LEU A 371 31.17 11.81 11.81
C LEU A 371 30.65 10.68 10.92
N ALA A 372 29.57 10.03 11.33
CA ALA A 372 28.90 9.04 10.51
C ALA A 372 28.04 9.74 9.44
N LEU A 373 28.29 9.45 8.16
CA LEU A 373 27.46 9.90 7.05
C LEU A 373 26.38 8.85 6.82
N LEU A 374 25.24 8.99 7.51
CA LEU A 374 24.08 8.12 7.31
C LEU A 374 23.24 8.62 6.12
N PRO A 375 22.95 7.76 5.11
CA PRO A 375 21.97 8.08 4.08
C PRO A 375 20.56 7.98 4.67
N GLY A 376 20.00 9.11 5.08
CA GLY A 376 18.63 9.21 5.58
C GLY A 376 18.31 10.65 5.94
N GLU A 377 17.13 11.13 5.54
CA GLU A 377 16.67 12.48 5.83
C GLU A 377 16.54 12.68 7.34
N GLY A 378 17.48 13.42 7.94
CA GLY A 378 17.30 14.00 9.27
C GLY A 378 18.45 13.75 10.25
N VAL A 379 19.22 14.82 10.47
CA VAL A 379 20.11 15.07 11.61
C VAL A 379 21.49 14.38 11.57
N ALA A 380 22.50 15.17 11.23
CA ALA A 380 23.91 14.86 11.51
C ALA A 380 24.13 14.85 13.04
N GLY A 381 24.04 13.67 13.66
CA GLY A 381 24.36 13.49 15.08
C GLY A 381 25.88 13.33 15.27
N SER A 382 26.52 14.26 15.96
CA SER A 382 27.89 14.06 16.45
C SER A 382 27.85 13.37 17.81
N ALA A 383 28.20 12.09 17.89
CA ALA A 383 28.36 11.38 19.16
C ALA A 383 29.85 11.38 19.59
N PRO A 384 30.18 11.71 20.85
CA PRO A 384 31.51 11.44 21.39
C PRO A 384 31.69 9.93 21.54
N VAL A 385 32.76 9.38 20.99
CA VAL A 385 33.11 7.97 21.19
C VAL A 385 34.04 7.89 22.40
N SER A 386 33.53 7.33 23.49
CA SER A 386 34.35 6.92 24.64
C SER A 386 35.07 5.61 24.28
N ARG A 387 36.37 5.54 24.59
CA ARG A 387 37.23 4.36 24.40
C ARG A 387 36.75 3.13 25.16
#